data_AF-A7E9Q8-F1
#
_entry.id   AF-A7E9Q8-F1
#
_cell.length_a   1.000
_cell.length_b   1.000
_cell.length_c   1.000
_cell.angle_alpha   90.00
_cell.angle_beta   90.00
_cell.angle_gamma   90.00
#
_symmetry.space_group_name_H-M   'P 1'
#
loop_
_entity.id
_entity.type
_entity.pdbx_description
1 polymer ?
#
loop_
_entity_poly.entity_id
_entity_poly.type
_entity_poly.pdbx_seq_one_letter_code
_entity_poly.pdbx_strand_id
1 'polypeptide(L)'
;MKYSIVFATLLAGSAIAAPATKLNAKQRLARRHKHAASVEDDYNVSWAGAVLTGAAYTGVSASFAIPKPAVGTTGETSASDFTASSWVGIDGYNCDNLWQAGVDSTIEKSTGAISYYAWYEWYPAGTQVIDLGTLTAEDVISVNLTTSGFNTGTVVMENKSTGKSYTKTVSSTNTLCGVSAEWIMEDLSIDTNTEGLANYGSVVFTDAIATTSSKTVNPSGANIMDIETTSNAILTKTTVTDNSVTIAYV
;
A
#
# COMPACT_ATOMS: atom_id res chain seq x y z
N MET A 1 47.86 19.45 -56.73
CA MET A 1 46.42 19.69 -56.63
C MET A 1 45.70 18.37 -56.84
N LYS A 2 45.29 17.71 -55.76
CA LYS A 2 44.53 16.46 -55.78
C LYS A 2 43.26 16.70 -54.97
N TYR A 3 42.10 16.57 -55.62
CA TYR A 3 40.79 16.71 -54.99
C TYR A 3 40.44 15.40 -54.29
N SER A 4 40.15 15.47 -52.98
CA SER A 4 39.58 14.35 -52.21
C SER A 4 38.13 14.69 -51.87
N ILE A 5 37.22 13.90 -52.42
CA ILE A 5 35.78 13.93 -52.14
C ILE A 5 35.57 13.17 -50.83
N VAL A 6 35.06 13.85 -49.80
CA VAL A 6 34.62 13.23 -48.55
C VAL A 6 33.13 12.90 -48.68
N PHE A 7 32.81 11.61 -48.69
CA PHE A 7 31.44 11.13 -48.50
C PHE A 7 31.08 11.26 -47.02
N ALA A 8 30.12 12.14 -46.70
CA ALA A 8 29.49 12.17 -45.39
C ALA A 8 28.37 11.12 -45.37
N THR A 9 28.58 10.02 -44.64
CA THR A 9 27.55 9.05 -44.33
C THR A 9 26.62 9.61 -43.24
N LEU A 10 25.41 9.98 -43.62
CA LEU A 10 24.30 10.22 -42.69
C LEU A 10 23.89 8.87 -42.08
N LEU A 11 24.25 8.60 -40.82
CA LEU A 11 23.56 7.57 -40.04
C LEU A 11 22.24 8.16 -39.55
N ALA A 12 21.14 7.79 -40.19
CA ALA A 12 19.81 7.97 -39.64
C ALA A 12 19.64 7.00 -38.46
N GLY A 13 19.82 7.51 -37.24
CA GLY A 13 19.49 6.78 -36.02
C GLY A 13 17.98 6.65 -35.89
N SER A 14 17.45 5.46 -36.14
CA SER A 14 16.08 5.11 -35.80
C SER A 14 15.94 5.14 -34.28
N ALA A 15 15.39 6.23 -33.73
CA ALA A 15 14.94 6.26 -32.35
C ALA A 15 13.76 5.28 -32.23
N ILE A 16 14.01 4.09 -31.69
CA ILE A 16 12.96 3.19 -31.25
C ILE A 16 12.36 3.85 -30.01
N ALA A 17 11.24 4.54 -30.19
CA ALA A 17 10.42 4.98 -29.06
C ALA A 17 9.95 3.72 -28.33
N ALA A 18 10.46 3.52 -27.12
CA ALA A 18 9.91 2.53 -26.20
C ALA A 18 8.41 2.84 -26.03
N PRO A 19 7.52 1.83 -26.07
CA PRO A 19 6.12 2.06 -25.79
C PRO A 19 6.02 2.61 -24.38
N ALA A 20 5.48 3.82 -24.24
CA ALA A 20 5.13 4.37 -22.95
C ALA A 20 4.09 3.44 -22.32
N THR A 21 4.49 2.67 -21.32
CA THR A 21 3.58 1.92 -20.46
C THR A 21 2.58 2.93 -19.90
N LYS A 22 1.29 2.72 -20.19
CA LYS A 22 0.23 3.52 -19.57
C LYS A 22 0.24 3.19 -18.09
N LEU A 23 0.71 4.14 -17.28
CA LEU A 23 0.54 4.11 -15.81
C LEU A 23 -0.95 3.91 -15.49
N ASN A 24 -1.26 3.05 -14.52
CA ASN A 24 -2.63 2.92 -14.03
C ASN A 24 -3.04 4.17 -13.24
N ALA A 25 -4.32 4.25 -12.84
CA ALA A 25 -4.82 5.37 -12.07
C ALA A 25 -4.04 5.55 -10.74
N LYS A 26 -3.69 4.45 -10.06
CA LYS A 26 -2.93 4.42 -8.79
C LYS A 26 -1.65 5.27 -8.85
N GLN A 27 -0.83 5.05 -9.88
CA GLN A 27 0.47 5.74 -10.05
C GLN A 27 0.34 7.20 -10.51
N ARG A 28 -0.76 7.57 -11.17
CA ARG A 28 -0.98 8.95 -11.63
C ARG A 28 -1.43 9.89 -10.52
N LEU A 29 -2.10 9.37 -9.50
CA LEU A 29 -2.64 10.13 -8.37
C LEU A 29 -1.57 10.33 -7.29
N ALA A 30 -0.79 9.30 -6.93
CA ALA A 30 0.31 9.40 -5.97
C ALA A 30 1.41 10.41 -6.38
N ARG A 31 1.56 10.68 -7.69
CA ARG A 31 2.62 11.54 -8.23
C ARG A 31 2.29 13.04 -8.20
N ARG A 32 1.07 13.43 -7.83
CA ARG A 32 0.53 14.78 -8.13
C ARG A 32 0.79 15.86 -7.06
N HIS A 33 1.26 15.50 -5.87
CA HIS A 33 1.32 16.45 -4.75
C HIS A 33 2.76 16.68 -4.26
N LYS A 34 3.45 17.61 -4.93
CA LYS A 34 4.67 18.25 -4.42
C LYS A 34 4.34 19.71 -4.08
N HIS A 35 4.22 20.03 -2.78
CA HIS A 35 5.03 21.07 -2.12
C HIS A 35 4.49 21.45 -0.73
N ALA A 36 5.46 21.65 0.17
CA ALA A 36 5.50 22.50 1.36
C ALA A 36 5.23 21.84 2.71
N ALA A 37 6.21 22.05 3.61
CA ALA A 37 6.24 21.61 4.99
C ALA A 37 5.19 22.35 5.83
N SER A 38 4.07 21.68 6.05
CA SER A 38 3.17 21.81 7.20
C SER A 38 2.55 20.43 7.43
N VAL A 39 2.15 20.11 8.66
CA VAL A 39 1.36 18.90 8.96
C VAL A 39 -0.06 19.12 8.43
N GLU A 40 -0.18 19.19 7.11
CA GLU A 40 -1.45 19.20 6.39
C GLU A 40 -1.71 17.74 5.98
N ASP A 41 -2.87 17.21 6.36
CA ASP A 41 -3.27 15.86 5.99
C ASP A 41 -3.29 15.77 4.45
N ASP A 42 -2.56 14.81 3.88
CA ASP A 42 -2.51 14.59 2.43
C ASP A 42 -3.72 13.75 2.02
N TYR A 43 -4.67 14.37 1.33
CA TYR A 43 -5.89 13.68 0.89
C TYR A 43 -5.70 13.01 -0.46
N ASN A 44 -6.18 11.77 -0.55
CA ASN A 44 -6.24 11.03 -1.81
C ASN A 44 -7.47 10.12 -1.83
N VAL A 45 -7.69 9.40 -2.94
CA VAL A 45 -8.94 8.65 -3.13
C VAL A 45 -8.88 7.19 -2.67
N SER A 46 -7.75 6.70 -2.16
CA SER A 46 -7.60 5.26 -1.87
C SER A 46 -6.84 4.90 -0.59
N TRP A 47 -5.87 5.69 -0.13
CA TRP A 47 -5.01 5.34 1.00
C TRP A 47 -5.23 6.27 2.17
N ALA A 48 -5.47 5.69 3.34
CA ALA A 48 -5.37 6.36 4.63
C ALA A 48 -4.24 5.73 5.44
N GLY A 49 -3.50 6.51 6.21
CA GLY A 49 -2.44 5.99 7.07
C GLY A 49 -1.21 6.87 7.13
N ALA A 50 -0.07 6.25 7.43
CA ALA A 50 1.18 6.95 7.66
C ALA A 50 2.26 6.45 6.71
N VAL A 51 2.97 7.38 6.07
CA VAL A 51 4.06 7.09 5.13
C VAL A 51 5.35 7.77 5.58
N LEU A 52 6.36 6.97 5.90
CA LEU A 52 7.72 7.48 6.13
C LEU A 52 8.44 7.64 4.80
N THR A 53 9.20 8.73 4.65
CA THR A 53 10.05 9.00 3.48
C THR A 53 11.41 9.54 3.89
N GLY A 54 12.35 9.60 2.94
CA GLY A 54 13.65 10.26 3.14
C GLY A 54 14.76 9.36 3.67
N ALA A 55 14.57 8.04 3.67
CA ALA A 55 15.60 7.05 3.97
C ALA A 55 15.53 5.87 2.98
N ALA A 56 16.49 4.95 3.07
CA ALA A 56 16.46 3.67 2.39
C ALA A 56 15.86 2.60 3.32
N TYR A 57 14.59 2.25 3.10
CA TYR A 57 13.85 1.30 3.93
C TYR A 57 14.04 -0.13 3.43
N THR A 58 14.48 -1.00 4.33
CA THR A 58 14.72 -2.43 4.07
C THR A 58 13.75 -3.33 4.83
N GLY A 59 12.85 -2.74 5.62
CA GLY A 59 11.81 -3.49 6.31
C GLY A 59 10.72 -2.59 6.87
N VAL A 60 9.54 -3.18 7.11
CA VAL A 60 8.40 -2.56 7.78
C VAL A 60 7.65 -3.63 8.56
N SER A 61 7.09 -3.26 9.72
CA SER A 61 6.23 -4.16 10.48
C SER A 61 5.24 -3.43 11.35
N ALA A 62 4.16 -4.12 11.69
CA ALA A 62 3.22 -3.78 12.74
C ALA A 62 2.40 -5.01 13.14
N SER A 63 1.61 -4.86 14.20
CA SER A 63 0.48 -5.73 14.47
C SER A 63 -0.83 -4.95 14.46
N PHE A 64 -1.93 -5.56 14.06
CA PHE A 64 -3.24 -4.95 14.09
C PHE A 64 -4.32 -6.02 14.34
N ALA A 65 -5.41 -5.64 14.99
CA ALA A 65 -6.59 -6.50 15.08
C ALA A 65 -7.37 -6.40 13.75
N ILE A 66 -7.83 -7.53 13.20
CA ILE A 66 -8.68 -7.53 12.01
C ILE A 66 -9.98 -6.79 12.36
N PRO A 67 -10.32 -5.68 11.67
CA PRO A 67 -11.55 -4.97 11.96
C PRO A 67 -12.76 -5.79 11.52
N LYS A 68 -13.88 -5.62 12.22
CA LYS A 68 -15.16 -6.13 11.73
C LYS A 68 -15.76 -5.16 10.72
N PRO A 69 -15.90 -5.52 9.42
CA PRO A 69 -16.47 -4.62 8.44
C PRO A 69 -17.99 -4.49 8.62
N ALA A 70 -18.49 -3.28 8.36
CA ALA A 70 -19.90 -2.97 8.19
C ALA A 70 -20.11 -2.21 6.87
N VAL A 71 -21.36 -2.18 6.40
CA VAL A 71 -21.72 -1.44 5.18
C VAL A 71 -21.36 0.04 5.37
N GLY A 72 -20.58 0.59 4.43
CA GLY A 72 -20.18 1.99 4.42
C GLY A 72 -21.38 2.92 4.30
N THR A 73 -21.32 4.05 5.02
CA THR A 73 -22.37 5.06 5.10
C THR A 73 -22.06 6.33 4.29
N THR A 74 -20.82 6.47 3.84
CA THR A 74 -20.27 7.57 3.03
C THR A 74 -19.47 6.98 1.86
N GLY A 75 -19.19 7.77 0.82
CA GLY A 75 -18.54 7.28 -0.42
C GLY A 75 -19.50 6.47 -1.31
N GLU A 76 -19.03 5.31 -1.77
CA GLU A 76 -19.67 4.40 -2.73
C GLU A 76 -20.81 3.60 -2.09
N THR A 77 -21.76 4.29 -1.45
CA THR A 77 -22.87 3.67 -0.70
C THR A 77 -23.78 2.75 -1.53
N SER A 78 -23.72 2.81 -2.86
CA SER A 78 -24.45 1.93 -3.78
C SER A 78 -23.73 0.62 -4.11
N ALA A 79 -22.49 0.41 -3.63
CA ALA A 79 -21.71 -0.80 -3.86
C ALA A 79 -22.45 -2.08 -3.40
N SER A 80 -22.14 -3.21 -4.04
CA SER A 80 -22.66 -4.52 -3.65
C SER A 80 -21.87 -5.10 -2.47
N ASP A 81 -20.57 -4.84 -2.46
CA ASP A 81 -19.64 -5.30 -1.43
C ASP A 81 -18.91 -4.11 -0.82
N PHE A 82 -18.55 -4.22 0.45
CA PHE A 82 -17.79 -3.20 1.14
C PHE A 82 -16.51 -3.81 1.71
N THR A 83 -15.37 -3.21 1.40
CA THR A 83 -14.05 -3.75 1.72
C THR A 83 -13.25 -2.80 2.61
N ALA A 84 -12.42 -3.37 3.47
CA ALA A 84 -11.40 -2.65 4.24
C ALA A 84 -10.11 -3.46 4.15
N SER A 85 -9.09 -2.90 3.51
CA SER A 85 -7.80 -3.55 3.32
C SER A 85 -6.76 -2.96 4.27
N SER A 86 -6.34 -3.72 5.28
CA SER A 86 -5.33 -3.28 6.26
C SER A 86 -3.99 -3.92 5.96
N TRP A 87 -2.96 -3.13 5.65
CA TRP A 87 -1.67 -3.65 5.23
C TRP A 87 -0.48 -2.77 5.64
N VAL A 88 0.72 -3.35 5.55
CA VAL A 88 2.00 -2.62 5.66
C VAL A 88 2.81 -2.82 4.38
N GLY A 89 3.61 -1.81 4.02
CA GLY A 89 4.31 -1.80 2.74
C GLY A 89 5.67 -1.11 2.75
N ILE A 90 6.46 -1.44 1.73
CA ILE A 90 7.63 -0.69 1.29
C ILE A 90 7.37 -0.24 -0.15
N ASP A 91 7.60 1.06 -0.40
CA ASP A 91 7.38 1.75 -1.68
C ASP A 91 5.90 2.00 -2.05
N GLY A 92 5.52 2.04 -3.33
CA GLY A 92 4.23 2.53 -3.80
C GLY A 92 4.03 4.06 -3.68
N TYR A 93 4.52 4.69 -2.60
CA TYR A 93 4.62 6.13 -2.47
C TYR A 93 5.94 6.64 -3.04
N ASN A 94 5.87 7.51 -4.06
CA ASN A 94 7.04 7.98 -4.83
C ASN A 94 7.85 6.89 -5.56
N CYS A 95 7.31 5.68 -5.69
CA CYS A 95 7.91 4.57 -6.43
C CYS A 95 6.80 3.75 -7.12
N ASP A 96 7.07 3.28 -8.34
CA ASP A 96 6.07 2.58 -9.16
C ASP A 96 5.86 1.11 -8.75
N ASN A 97 6.74 0.56 -7.91
CA ASN A 97 6.69 -0.82 -7.40
C ASN A 97 6.36 -0.80 -5.91
N LEU A 98 5.74 -1.86 -5.39
CA LEU A 98 5.30 -1.93 -4.00
C LEU A 98 5.39 -3.36 -3.48
N TRP A 99 5.99 -3.53 -2.31
CA TRP A 99 6.03 -4.79 -1.58
C TRP A 99 5.19 -4.67 -0.32
N GLN A 100 4.09 -5.42 -0.27
CA GLN A 100 3.04 -5.22 0.74
C GLN A 100 2.38 -6.53 1.16
N ALA A 101 1.81 -6.54 2.36
CA ALA A 101 1.05 -7.65 2.89
C ALA A 101 0.07 -7.21 3.98
N GLY A 102 -1.06 -7.91 4.06
CA GLY A 102 -2.15 -7.50 4.92
C GLY A 102 -3.33 -8.44 4.92
N VAL A 103 -4.47 -7.92 5.37
CA VAL A 103 -5.75 -8.61 5.44
C VAL A 103 -6.83 -7.76 4.82
N ASP A 104 -7.62 -8.36 3.94
CA ASP A 104 -8.85 -7.78 3.43
C ASP A 104 -10.03 -8.28 4.25
N SER A 105 -10.91 -7.35 4.60
CA SER A 105 -12.17 -7.61 5.30
C SER A 105 -13.32 -7.15 4.41
N THR A 106 -14.21 -8.07 4.04
CA THR A 106 -15.32 -7.77 3.13
C THR A 106 -16.66 -8.07 3.80
N ILE A 107 -17.64 -7.20 3.58
CA ILE A 107 -19.05 -7.47 3.88
C ILE A 107 -19.89 -7.36 2.60
N GLU A 108 -20.62 -8.43 2.27
CA GLU A 108 -21.61 -8.40 1.21
C GLU A 108 -22.85 -7.65 1.71
N LYS A 109 -23.23 -6.55 1.05
CA LYS A 109 -24.36 -5.71 1.48
C LYS A 109 -25.68 -6.46 1.48
N SER A 110 -25.87 -7.39 0.55
CA SER A 110 -27.15 -8.06 0.32
C SER A 110 -27.49 -9.11 1.39
N THR A 111 -26.47 -9.82 1.88
CA THR A 111 -26.61 -10.93 2.83
C THR A 111 -26.10 -10.60 4.23
N GLY A 112 -25.21 -9.60 4.35
CA GLY A 112 -24.43 -9.34 5.56
C GLY A 112 -23.34 -10.39 5.81
N ALA A 113 -23.04 -11.25 4.82
CA ALA A 113 -21.96 -12.22 4.93
C ALA A 113 -20.62 -11.49 5.00
N ILE A 114 -19.77 -11.91 5.95
CA ILE A 114 -18.45 -11.34 6.15
C ILE A 114 -17.39 -12.38 5.79
N SER A 115 -16.36 -11.96 5.06
CA SER A 115 -15.19 -12.77 4.74
C SER A 115 -13.91 -12.01 5.03
N TYR A 116 -12.85 -12.78 5.31
CA TYR A 116 -11.51 -12.27 5.55
C TYR A 116 -10.52 -13.13 4.79
N TYR A 117 -9.49 -12.53 4.22
CA TYR A 117 -8.34 -13.28 3.74
C TYR A 117 -7.05 -12.50 3.94
N ALA A 118 -5.98 -13.23 4.26
CA ALA A 118 -4.64 -12.69 4.34
C ALA A 118 -3.94 -12.84 2.99
N TRP A 119 -3.04 -11.91 2.68
CA TRP A 119 -2.36 -11.87 1.40
C TRP A 119 -1.00 -11.17 1.46
N TYR A 120 -0.18 -11.40 0.44
CA TYR A 120 0.96 -10.56 0.11
C TYR A 120 0.95 -10.22 -1.38
N GLU A 121 1.63 -9.14 -1.74
CA GLU A 121 1.76 -8.69 -3.13
C GLU A 121 3.11 -8.04 -3.37
N TRP A 122 3.76 -8.42 -4.48
CA TRP A 122 4.84 -7.64 -5.07
C TRP A 122 4.32 -6.96 -6.33
N TYR A 123 3.66 -5.83 -6.14
CA TYR A 123 3.06 -5.06 -7.22
C TYR A 123 4.16 -4.66 -8.23
N PRO A 124 3.90 -4.75 -9.56
CA PRO A 124 2.61 -4.98 -10.22
C PRO A 124 2.22 -6.45 -10.47
N ALA A 125 2.91 -7.43 -9.87
CA ALA A 125 2.42 -8.81 -9.92
C ALA A 125 1.16 -8.95 -9.06
N GLY A 126 0.25 -9.85 -9.46
CA GLY A 126 -1.02 -10.01 -8.75
C GLY A 126 -0.89 -10.55 -7.32
N THR A 127 -1.83 -10.15 -6.47
CA THR A 127 -1.98 -10.57 -5.08
C THR A 127 -1.96 -12.09 -4.90
N GLN A 128 -1.25 -12.54 -3.87
CA GLN A 128 -1.15 -13.95 -3.49
C GLN A 128 -1.84 -14.16 -2.14
N VAL A 129 -2.94 -14.89 -2.14
CA VAL A 129 -3.66 -15.28 -0.91
C VAL A 129 -2.81 -16.27 -0.12
N ILE A 130 -2.75 -16.08 1.19
CA ILE A 130 -2.03 -16.97 2.11
C ILE A 130 -2.97 -17.61 3.12
N ASP A 131 -2.58 -18.79 3.60
CA ASP A 131 -3.28 -19.50 4.66
C ASP A 131 -2.70 -19.13 6.02
N LEU A 132 -3.47 -18.38 6.82
CA LEU A 132 -3.22 -18.12 8.25
C LEU A 132 -4.26 -18.81 9.14
N GLY A 133 -4.91 -19.85 8.63
CA GLY A 133 -6.09 -20.47 9.23
C GLY A 133 -7.36 -19.65 9.02
N THR A 134 -8.42 -20.05 9.70
CA THR A 134 -9.67 -19.28 9.74
C THR A 134 -9.42 -17.95 10.45
N LEU A 135 -9.66 -16.86 9.74
CA LEU A 135 -9.55 -15.50 10.26
C LEU A 135 -10.92 -15.02 10.75
N THR A 136 -10.92 -14.32 11.88
CA THR A 136 -12.11 -13.67 12.43
C THR A 136 -11.80 -12.25 12.87
N ALA A 137 -12.84 -11.42 13.03
CA ALA A 137 -12.68 -10.10 13.63
C ALA A 137 -12.00 -10.20 14.99
N GLU A 138 -11.18 -9.21 15.33
CA GLU A 138 -10.37 -9.12 16.55
C GLU A 138 -9.18 -10.10 16.62
N ASP A 139 -8.98 -10.98 15.63
CA ASP A 139 -7.71 -11.69 15.53
C ASP A 139 -6.56 -10.69 15.35
N VAL A 140 -5.48 -10.85 16.13
CA VAL A 140 -4.32 -9.97 16.06
C VAL A 140 -3.35 -10.52 15.02
N ILE A 141 -3.19 -9.79 13.92
CA ILE A 141 -2.27 -10.13 12.84
C ILE A 141 -0.98 -9.34 13.02
N SER A 142 0.14 -10.04 13.02
CA SER A 142 1.47 -9.45 12.92
C SER A 142 1.97 -9.58 11.49
N VAL A 143 2.48 -8.49 10.93
CA VAL A 143 3.09 -8.48 9.60
C VAL A 143 4.50 -7.92 9.71
N ASN A 144 5.46 -8.61 9.11
CA ASN A 144 6.84 -8.15 8.97
C ASN A 144 7.31 -8.41 7.55
N LEU A 145 7.64 -7.32 6.84
CA LEU A 145 8.21 -7.34 5.51
C LEU A 145 9.66 -6.91 5.58
N THR A 146 10.53 -7.60 4.84
CA THR A 146 11.92 -7.19 4.64
C THR A 146 12.30 -7.30 3.17
N THR A 147 13.31 -6.56 2.76
CA THR A 147 13.90 -6.67 1.43
C THR A 147 15.43 -6.73 1.48
N SER A 148 16.00 -7.54 0.58
CA SER A 148 17.43 -7.65 0.30
C SER A 148 17.68 -7.33 -1.17
N GLY A 149 18.54 -6.35 -1.43
CA GLY A 149 18.85 -5.90 -2.79
C GLY A 149 17.67 -5.27 -3.54
N PHE A 150 16.57 -4.94 -2.84
CA PHE A 150 15.36 -4.33 -3.38
C PHE A 150 14.63 -5.15 -4.46
N ASN A 151 15.06 -6.37 -4.73
CA ASN A 151 14.46 -7.27 -5.72
C ASN A 151 14.14 -8.66 -5.13
N THR A 152 14.49 -8.87 -3.87
CA THR A 152 14.13 -10.05 -3.09
C THR A 152 13.53 -9.57 -1.79
N GLY A 153 12.44 -10.18 -1.34
CA GLY A 153 11.79 -9.81 -0.09
C GLY A 153 11.24 -11.02 0.64
N THR A 154 11.13 -10.87 1.94
CA THR A 154 10.56 -11.88 2.83
C THR A 154 9.32 -11.29 3.48
N VAL A 155 8.21 -12.03 3.42
CA VAL A 155 7.01 -11.78 4.21
C VAL A 155 6.96 -12.80 5.34
N VAL A 156 6.75 -12.29 6.55
CA VAL A 156 6.39 -13.07 7.73
C VAL A 156 5.06 -12.52 8.23
N MET A 157 4.03 -13.36 8.25
CA MET A 157 2.74 -13.02 8.84
C MET A 157 2.35 -14.04 9.87
N GLU A 158 1.74 -13.60 10.97
CA GLU A 158 1.27 -14.45 12.04
C GLU A 158 -0.10 -13.98 12.52
N ASN A 159 -1.06 -14.90 12.59
CA ASN A 159 -2.24 -14.70 13.42
C ASN A 159 -1.85 -15.05 14.86
N LYS A 160 -1.50 -14.03 15.64
CA LYS A 160 -1.07 -14.15 17.05
C LYS A 160 -2.17 -14.73 17.95
N SER A 161 -3.44 -14.58 17.57
CA SER A 161 -4.57 -15.14 18.33
C SER A 161 -4.63 -16.68 18.22
N THR A 162 -4.16 -17.25 17.11
CA THR A 162 -4.20 -18.70 16.85
C THR A 162 -2.82 -19.36 16.80
N GLY A 163 -1.74 -18.58 16.72
CA GLY A 163 -0.36 -19.03 16.53
C GLY A 163 -0.05 -19.54 15.12
N LYS A 164 -0.95 -19.33 14.15
CA LYS A 164 -0.71 -19.72 12.75
C LYS A 164 0.19 -18.69 12.09
N SER A 165 1.28 -19.16 11.49
CA SER A 165 2.28 -18.31 10.83
C SER A 165 2.51 -18.73 9.38
N TYR A 166 2.82 -17.74 8.54
CA TYR A 166 3.27 -17.90 7.17
C TYR A 166 4.61 -17.20 6.99
N THR A 167 5.54 -17.81 6.26
CA THR A 167 6.81 -17.19 5.89
C THR A 167 7.16 -17.55 4.46
N LYS A 168 7.50 -16.55 3.65
CA LYS A 168 7.89 -16.74 2.27
C LYS A 168 8.93 -15.72 1.85
N THR A 169 9.97 -16.19 1.16
CA THR A 169 10.86 -15.33 0.39
C THR A 169 10.45 -15.38 -1.08
N VAL A 170 10.38 -14.21 -1.70
CA VAL A 170 10.04 -14.01 -3.11
C VAL A 170 11.10 -13.17 -3.79
N SER A 171 11.29 -13.39 -5.08
CA SER A 171 12.14 -12.56 -5.93
C SER A 171 11.31 -11.97 -7.06
N SER A 172 11.63 -10.74 -7.46
CA SER A 172 10.90 -9.99 -8.48
C SER A 172 11.88 -9.34 -9.46
N THR A 173 11.46 -9.22 -10.72
CA THR A 173 12.18 -8.42 -11.71
C THR A 173 11.85 -6.92 -11.58
N ASN A 174 10.80 -6.57 -10.84
CA ASN A 174 10.41 -5.19 -10.56
C ASN A 174 11.07 -4.73 -9.27
N THR A 175 12.18 -4.01 -9.38
CA THR A 175 13.01 -3.60 -8.23
C THR A 175 12.34 -2.45 -7.47
N LEU A 176 12.23 -2.60 -6.15
CA LEU A 176 11.84 -1.56 -5.20
C LEU A 176 12.83 -0.38 -5.25
N CYS A 177 12.33 0.82 -4.95
CA CYS A 177 13.15 2.01 -4.79
C CYS A 177 13.71 2.12 -3.36
N GLY A 178 13.00 1.54 -2.38
CA GLY A 178 13.29 1.62 -0.95
C GLY A 178 13.06 3.01 -0.35
N VAL A 179 12.22 3.85 -0.95
CA VAL A 179 12.07 5.28 -0.60
C VAL A 179 10.91 5.58 0.34
N SER A 180 9.99 4.63 0.54
CA SER A 180 8.95 4.72 1.55
C SER A 180 8.75 3.44 2.35
N ALA A 181 8.15 3.60 3.53
CA ALA A 181 7.58 2.52 4.32
C ALA A 181 6.28 3.01 4.95
N GLU A 182 5.24 2.17 4.95
CA GLU A 182 3.89 2.63 5.25
C GLU A 182 3.00 1.61 5.97
N TRP A 183 1.99 2.14 6.65
CA TRP A 183 0.91 1.41 7.35
C TRP A 183 -0.42 2.00 6.89
N ILE A 184 -1.20 1.22 6.16
CA ILE A 184 -2.28 1.73 5.32
C ILE A 184 -3.58 0.97 5.56
N MET A 185 -4.67 1.73 5.59
CA MET A 185 -6.00 1.27 5.25
C MET A 185 -6.30 1.72 3.82
N GLU A 186 -6.59 0.77 2.94
CA GLU A 186 -6.89 1.05 1.53
C GLU A 186 -8.36 0.81 1.19
N ASP A 187 -8.92 1.77 0.45
CA ASP A 187 -10.17 1.65 -0.28
C ASP A 187 -9.92 1.04 -1.66
N LEU A 188 -10.44 -0.16 -1.87
CA LEU A 188 -10.31 -0.92 -3.11
C LEU A 188 -11.35 -0.48 -4.17
N SER A 189 -12.26 0.44 -3.84
CA SER A 189 -13.27 0.99 -4.77
C SER A 189 -12.65 1.67 -6.00
N ILE A 190 -11.37 2.08 -5.94
CA ILE A 190 -10.69 2.66 -7.08
C ILE A 190 -10.38 1.63 -8.20
N ASP A 191 -10.40 0.35 -7.87
CA ASP A 191 -10.07 -0.76 -8.78
C ASP A 191 -11.30 -1.41 -9.40
N THR A 192 -12.50 -1.10 -8.90
CA THR A 192 -13.75 -1.74 -9.32
C THR A 192 -14.96 -0.81 -9.14
N ASN A 193 -16.05 -1.10 -9.84
CA ASN A 193 -17.31 -0.38 -9.66
C ASN A 193 -18.31 -1.11 -8.75
N THR A 194 -17.91 -2.23 -8.15
CA THR A 194 -18.77 -3.07 -7.30
C THR A 194 -18.46 -2.97 -5.81
N GLU A 195 -17.31 -2.41 -5.45
CA GLU A 195 -16.86 -2.28 -4.06
C GLU A 195 -16.94 -0.82 -3.58
N GLY A 196 -17.13 -0.66 -2.28
CA GLY A 196 -16.99 0.62 -1.58
C GLY A 196 -16.22 0.43 -0.27
N LEU A 197 -15.74 1.52 0.32
CA LEU A 197 -15.04 1.45 1.61
C LEU A 197 -15.99 1.00 2.74
N ALA A 198 -15.68 -0.13 3.38
CA ALA A 198 -16.40 -0.59 4.55
C ALA A 198 -16.24 0.38 5.73
N ASN A 199 -17.29 0.50 6.53
CA ASN A 199 -17.15 1.06 7.86
C ASN A 199 -16.48 0.00 8.74
N TYR A 200 -15.17 0.15 8.95
CA TYR A 200 -14.35 -0.72 9.79
C TYR A 200 -14.22 -0.19 11.23
N GLY A 201 -14.90 0.90 11.57
CA GLY A 201 -14.73 1.61 12.84
C GLY A 201 -13.34 2.24 12.93
N SER A 202 -12.37 1.52 13.49
CA SER A 202 -10.98 1.95 13.52
C SER A 202 -10.03 0.76 13.54
N VAL A 203 -8.91 0.89 12.83
CA VAL A 203 -7.77 -0.02 12.93
C VAL A 203 -6.61 0.70 13.59
N VAL A 204 -5.88 -0.02 14.43
CA VAL A 204 -4.65 0.47 15.06
C VAL A 204 -3.51 -0.48 14.70
N PHE A 205 -2.55 0.02 13.93
CA PHE A 205 -1.26 -0.63 13.77
C PHE A 205 -0.42 -0.32 15.00
N THR A 206 -0.19 -1.31 15.85
CA THR A 206 0.69 -1.25 17.04
C THR A 206 2.06 -1.83 16.73
N ASP A 207 3.04 -1.53 17.58
CA ASP A 207 4.44 -1.95 17.38
C ASP A 207 4.95 -1.58 15.99
N ALA A 208 4.47 -0.44 15.48
CA ALA A 208 4.74 0.05 14.14
C ALA A 208 6.19 0.53 14.06
N ILE A 209 7.00 -0.16 13.24
CA ILE A 209 8.40 0.20 12.99
C ILE A 209 8.77 0.00 11.52
N ALA A 210 9.60 0.89 10.99
CA ALA A 210 10.30 0.69 9.74
C ALA A 210 11.79 0.46 10.01
N THR A 211 12.46 -0.28 9.14
CA THR A 211 13.88 -0.62 9.26
C THR A 211 14.64 0.00 8.10
N THR A 212 15.76 0.63 8.42
CA THR A 212 16.76 1.08 7.45
C THR A 212 18.02 0.22 7.61
N SER A 213 19.01 0.40 6.74
CA SER A 213 20.30 -0.31 6.87
C SER A 213 21.05 -0.07 8.19
N SER A 214 20.71 0.98 8.95
CA SER A 214 21.45 1.37 10.15
C SER A 214 20.64 1.38 11.45
N LYS A 215 19.31 1.45 11.37
CA LYS A 215 18.43 1.57 12.53
C LYS A 215 16.99 1.22 12.21
N THR A 216 16.22 0.93 13.25
CA THR A 216 14.76 1.03 13.22
C THR A 216 14.33 2.47 13.44
N VAL A 217 13.19 2.83 12.85
CA VAL A 217 12.53 4.12 13.02
C VAL A 217 11.05 3.91 13.25
N ASN A 218 10.46 4.88 13.93
CA ASN A 218 9.07 4.86 14.37
C ASN A 218 8.22 5.70 13.39
N PRO A 219 6.88 5.57 13.38
CA PRO A 219 6.03 6.33 12.46
C PRO A 219 5.95 7.83 12.80
N SER A 220 6.47 8.26 13.95
CA SER A 220 6.52 9.68 14.35
C SER A 220 7.17 10.55 13.27
N GLY A 221 6.47 11.60 12.82
CA GLY A 221 6.90 12.47 11.73
C GLY A 221 6.66 11.93 10.32
N ALA A 222 5.93 10.82 10.17
CA ALA A 222 5.42 10.37 8.87
C ALA A 222 4.48 11.39 8.25
N ASN A 223 4.40 11.36 6.91
CA ASN A 223 3.33 12.04 6.18
C ASN A 223 2.03 11.30 6.50
N ILE A 224 1.00 12.05 6.91
CA ILE A 224 -0.33 11.51 7.19
C ILE A 224 -1.16 11.60 5.92
N MET A 225 -1.83 10.51 5.58
CA MET A 225 -2.74 10.42 4.45
C MET A 225 -4.15 10.06 4.93
N ASP A 226 -5.17 10.63 4.31
CA ASP A 226 -6.56 10.25 4.55
C ASP A 226 -7.34 10.15 3.23
N ILE A 227 -8.38 9.33 3.24
CA ILE A 227 -9.22 9.10 2.07
C ILE A 227 -10.26 10.21 1.96
N GLU A 228 -10.29 10.85 0.80
CA GLU A 228 -11.27 11.83 0.39
C GLU A 228 -11.86 11.42 -0.97
N THR A 229 -13.18 11.42 -1.07
CA THR A 229 -13.85 11.17 -2.35
C THR A 229 -13.57 12.29 -3.35
N THR A 230 -13.79 12.03 -4.64
CA THR A 230 -13.74 13.09 -5.67
C THR A 230 -14.77 14.22 -5.49
N SER A 231 -15.73 14.05 -4.58
CA SER A 231 -16.71 15.06 -4.17
C SER A 231 -16.33 15.78 -2.86
N ASN A 232 -15.10 15.62 -2.39
CA ASN A 232 -14.53 16.21 -1.18
C ASN A 232 -15.21 15.74 0.12
N ALA A 233 -15.69 14.49 0.14
CA ALA A 233 -16.15 13.85 1.38
C ALA A 233 -14.99 13.08 2.01
N ILE A 234 -14.58 13.49 3.21
CA ILE A 234 -13.56 12.81 4.00
C ILE A 234 -14.16 11.50 4.55
N LEU A 235 -13.49 10.38 4.29
CA LEU A 235 -13.92 9.05 4.71
C LEU A 235 -13.10 8.49 5.86
N THR A 236 -11.89 9.01 6.08
CA THR A 236 -10.99 8.54 7.14
C THR A 236 -10.35 9.67 7.91
N LYS A 237 -9.86 9.33 9.09
CA LYS A 237 -9.01 10.19 9.90
C LYS A 237 -7.86 9.40 10.49
N THR A 238 -6.64 9.86 10.23
CA THR A 238 -5.43 9.19 10.70
C THR A 238 -4.75 9.97 11.82
N THR A 239 -4.20 9.25 12.79
CA THR A 239 -3.34 9.81 13.85
C THR A 239 -2.16 8.89 14.12
N VAL A 240 -1.04 9.48 14.53
CA VAL A 240 0.22 8.76 14.74
C VAL A 240 0.78 9.08 16.13
N THR A 241 1.35 8.07 16.76
CA THR A 241 2.17 8.19 17.96
C THR A 241 3.60 7.71 17.67
N ASP A 242 4.44 7.63 18.69
CA ASP A 242 5.78 7.08 18.52
C ASP A 242 5.80 5.57 18.24
N ASN A 243 4.71 4.82 18.38
CA ASN A 243 4.72 3.38 18.09
C ASN A 243 3.41 2.85 17.49
N SER A 244 2.51 3.74 17.10
CA SER A 244 1.24 3.33 16.50
C SER A 244 0.75 4.28 15.42
N VAL A 245 -0.02 3.72 14.49
CA VAL A 245 -0.80 4.43 13.48
C VAL A 245 -2.26 4.02 13.69
N THR A 246 -3.13 4.98 13.99
CA THR A 246 -4.56 4.76 14.17
C THR A 246 -5.30 5.40 13.01
N ILE A 247 -6.11 4.61 12.32
CA ILE A 247 -6.91 5.05 11.18
C ILE A 247 -8.37 4.77 11.53
N ALA A 248 -9.21 5.79 11.48
CA ALA A 248 -10.63 5.69 11.80
C ALA A 248 -11.47 5.99 10.56
N TYR A 249 -12.56 5.24 10.38
CA TYR A 249 -13.64 5.57 9.45
C TYR A 249 -14.44 6.76 10.01
N VAL A 250 -14.91 7.67 9.13
CA VAL A 250 -15.63 8.92 9.48
C VAL A 250 -17.10 8.89 9.10
#